data_AF-A0A7R8WM60-F1
#
_entry.id   AF-A0A7R8WM60-F1
#
_cell.length_a   1.000
_cell.length_b   1.000
_cell.length_c   1.000
_cell.angle_alpha   90.00
_cell.angle_beta   90.00
_cell.angle_gamma   90.00
#
_symmetry.space_group_name_H-M   'P 1'
#
loop_
_entity.id
_entity.type
_entity.pdbx_description
1 polymer ?
#
loop_
_entity_poly.entity_id
_entity_poly.type
_entity_poly.pdbx_seq_one_letter_code
_entity_poly.pdbx_strand_id
1 'polypeptide(L)'
;IPANLPPTAHNPLTAGDLLHKSHEELVLLLIQLRRQSAGLLRAMEVNQAEMDRLTQALSTADPMVAGGPGERERQIRRYHELLEEQRELELQYDGQKPLIHLVDNMVKLGSLYNRPNRDLATGASGPAAQAIQSNRLREKIDFFHRIQERRMVEEERRQWEKENTSQQEIERMITSALESVKAKLLTVVDPYEAERLRNQQRKLEGELRNVRTQLLHSSKRLEEAETENARLEHELMVLRQKVLRALKHATNLQSHNIAAKDLEDELQVRKVMA
;
A
#
# COMPACT_ATOMS: atom_id res chain seq x y z
N ILE A 1 -31.82 -23.79 5.60
CA ILE A 1 -32.60 -22.55 5.86
C ILE A 1 -31.98 -21.48 4.98
N PRO A 2 -32.63 -21.01 3.90
CA PRO A 2 -32.01 -20.04 3.01
C PRO A 2 -31.98 -18.68 3.70
N ALA A 3 -30.78 -18.13 3.89
CA ALA A 3 -30.62 -16.77 4.35
C ALA A 3 -30.93 -15.83 3.17
N ASN A 4 -32.16 -15.31 3.16
CA ASN A 4 -32.55 -14.14 2.41
C ASN A 4 -31.54 -13.01 2.71
N LEU A 5 -30.63 -12.76 1.78
CA LEU A 5 -29.89 -11.50 1.74
C LEU A 5 -30.87 -10.42 1.26
N PRO A 6 -31.08 -9.34 2.03
CA PRO A 6 -31.94 -8.25 1.57
C PRO A 6 -31.29 -7.54 0.36
N PRO A 7 -32.09 -6.95 -0.54
CA PRO A 7 -31.57 -6.18 -1.66
C PRO A 7 -30.74 -5.02 -1.11
N THR A 8 -29.44 -5.02 -1.41
CA THR A 8 -28.54 -3.91 -1.08
C THR A 8 -28.94 -2.72 -1.95
N ALA A 9 -29.74 -1.82 -1.37
CA ALA A 9 -29.89 -0.48 -1.89
C ALA A 9 -28.49 0.14 -1.95
N HIS A 10 -27.94 0.23 -3.17
CA HIS A 10 -26.79 1.08 -3.48
C HIS A 10 -27.24 2.53 -3.30
N ASN A 11 -27.30 3.01 -2.05
CA ASN A 11 -27.17 4.43 -1.81
C ASN A 11 -25.67 4.72 -1.84
N PRO A 12 -25.15 5.45 -2.84
CA PRO A 12 -23.78 5.94 -2.79
C PRO A 12 -23.72 6.97 -1.66
N LEU A 13 -23.40 6.50 -0.46
CA LEU A 13 -23.05 7.35 0.68
C LEU A 13 -21.96 8.30 0.18
N THR A 14 -22.33 9.57 0.03
CA THR A 14 -21.40 10.58 -0.48
C THR A 14 -20.53 11.04 0.70
N ALA A 15 -19.29 11.45 0.43
CA ALA A 15 -18.38 11.95 1.48
C ALA A 15 -19.02 13.08 2.32
N GLY A 16 -19.92 13.87 1.73
CA GLY A 16 -20.71 14.89 2.41
C GLY A 16 -21.73 14.34 3.43
N ASP A 17 -22.29 13.15 3.20
CA ASP A 17 -23.25 12.52 4.12
C ASP A 17 -22.55 12.02 5.38
N LEU A 18 -21.26 11.69 5.30
CA LEU A 18 -20.46 11.23 6.42
C LEU A 18 -20.08 12.37 7.38
N LEU A 19 -19.98 13.61 6.88
CA LEU A 19 -19.63 14.78 7.70
C LEU A 19 -20.74 15.16 8.68
N HIS A 20 -21.99 14.82 8.36
CA HIS A 20 -23.15 15.12 9.20
C HIS A 20 -23.45 14.00 10.21
N LYS A 21 -22.71 12.89 10.18
CA LYS A 21 -22.90 11.77 11.11
C LYS A 21 -22.14 12.00 12.42
N SER A 22 -22.76 11.63 13.53
CA SER A 22 -22.09 11.61 14.82
C SER A 22 -20.99 10.55 14.87
N HIS A 23 -20.05 10.69 15.82
CA HIS A 23 -18.98 9.71 16.01
C HIS A 23 -19.53 8.29 16.26
N GLU A 24 -20.62 8.18 17.03
CA GLU A 24 -21.27 6.90 17.32
C GLU A 24 -21.92 6.31 16.06
N GLU A 25 -22.59 7.13 15.25
CA GLU A 25 -23.16 6.70 13.97
C GLU A 25 -22.08 6.24 12.97
N LEU A 26 -20.93 6.91 12.94
CA LEU A 26 -19.79 6.52 12.11
C LEU A 26 -19.19 5.18 12.58
N VAL A 27 -19.12 4.93 13.89
CA VAL A 27 -18.66 3.64 14.44
C VAL A 27 -19.63 2.52 14.06
N LEU A 28 -20.94 2.75 14.19
CA LEU A 28 -21.95 1.77 13.80
C LEU A 28 -21.92 1.49 12.30
N LEU A 29 -21.76 2.53 11.47
CA LEU A 29 -21.57 2.41 10.03
C LEU A 29 -20.31 1.59 9.69
N LEU A 30 -19.19 1.85 10.37
CA LEU A 30 -17.95 1.10 10.18
C LEU A 30 -18.12 -0.38 10.50
N ILE A 31 -18.79 -0.71 11.60
CA ILE A 31 -19.11 -2.08 11.99
C ILE A 31 -19.98 -2.74 10.90
N GLN A 32 -21.01 -2.03 10.42
CA GLN A 32 -21.88 -2.54 9.37
C GLN A 32 -21.13 -2.80 8.06
N LEU A 33 -20.30 -1.85 7.60
CA LEU A 33 -19.50 -2.01 6.39
C LEU A 33 -18.50 -3.15 6.51
N ARG A 34 -17.81 -3.30 7.65
CA ARG A 34 -16.91 -4.44 7.90
C ARG A 34 -17.65 -5.77 7.90
N ARG A 35 -18.86 -5.82 8.47
CA ARG A 35 -19.71 -7.01 8.47
C ARG A 35 -20.17 -7.37 7.05
N GLN A 36 -20.53 -6.37 6.25
CA GLN A 36 -20.91 -6.54 4.84
C GLN A 36 -19.73 -7.05 4.01
N SER A 37 -18.55 -6.44 4.18
CA SER A 37 -17.29 -6.86 3.54
C SER A 37 -16.90 -8.30 3.89
N ALA A 38 -17.03 -8.71 5.16
CA ALA A 38 -16.86 -10.10 5.58
C ALA A 38 -17.95 -11.05 5.07
N GLY A 39 -19.12 -10.52 4.70
CA GLY A 39 -20.17 -11.26 3.99
C GLY A 39 -19.79 -11.55 2.55
N LEU A 40 -19.28 -10.55 1.83
CA LEU A 40 -18.81 -10.68 0.45
C LEU A 40 -17.65 -11.68 0.33
N LEU A 41 -16.64 -11.57 1.21
CA LEU A 41 -15.52 -12.53 1.22
C LEU A 41 -15.99 -13.97 1.42
N ARG A 42 -16.93 -14.21 2.33
CA ARG A 42 -17.50 -15.55 2.54
C ARG A 42 -18.28 -16.05 1.33
N ALA A 43 -19.01 -15.18 0.63
CA ALA A 43 -19.70 -15.56 -0.61
C ALA A 43 -18.69 -15.94 -1.71
N MET A 44 -17.61 -15.17 -1.87
CA MET A 44 -16.52 -15.48 -2.78
C MET A 44 -15.84 -16.82 -2.45
N GLU A 45 -15.59 -17.09 -1.16
CA GLU A 45 -15.01 -18.37 -0.70
C GLU A 45 -15.92 -19.56 -1.05
N VAL A 46 -17.25 -19.40 -0.90
CA VAL A 46 -18.22 -20.44 -1.25
C VAL A 46 -18.25 -20.67 -2.76
N ASN A 47 -18.27 -19.60 -3.57
CA ASN A 47 -18.23 -19.70 -5.03
C ASN A 47 -16.94 -20.35 -5.53
N GLN A 48 -15.79 -19.99 -4.94
CA GLN A 48 -14.51 -20.61 -5.24
C GLN A 48 -14.52 -22.11 -4.92
N ALA A 49 -15.04 -22.50 -3.75
CA ALA A 49 -15.15 -23.90 -3.38
C ALA A 49 -16.11 -24.69 -4.31
N GLU A 50 -17.17 -24.07 -4.82
CA GLU A 50 -18.08 -24.69 -5.80
C GLU A 50 -17.39 -24.86 -7.17
N MET A 51 -16.65 -23.84 -7.63
CA MET A 51 -15.84 -23.92 -8.85
C MET A 51 -14.79 -25.02 -8.77
N ASP A 52 -14.10 -25.16 -7.64
CA ASP A 52 -13.10 -26.22 -7.43
C ASP A 52 -13.75 -27.60 -7.44
N ARG A 53 -14.94 -27.75 -6.84
CA ARG A 53 -15.72 -29.00 -6.89
C ARG A 53 -16.13 -29.37 -8.30
N LEU A 54 -16.62 -28.40 -9.10
CA LEU A 54 -16.98 -28.63 -10.51
C LEU A 54 -15.75 -28.98 -11.34
N THR A 55 -14.62 -28.32 -11.11
CA THR A 55 -13.34 -28.60 -11.79
C THR A 55 -12.85 -30.01 -11.49
N GLN A 56 -12.91 -30.44 -10.23
CA GLN A 56 -12.56 -31.80 -9.83
C GLN A 56 -13.52 -32.82 -10.45
N ALA A 57 -14.83 -32.58 -10.39
CA ALA A 57 -15.84 -33.45 -10.99
C ALA A 57 -15.61 -33.62 -12.51
N LEU A 58 -15.32 -32.53 -13.22
CA LEU A 58 -15.01 -32.55 -14.66
C LEU A 58 -13.69 -33.26 -14.98
N SER A 59 -12.74 -33.27 -14.05
CA SER A 59 -11.43 -33.92 -14.22
C SER A 59 -11.46 -35.42 -13.91
N THR A 60 -12.28 -35.85 -12.95
CA THR A 60 -12.41 -37.26 -12.53
C THR A 60 -13.52 -38.02 -13.28
N ALA A 61 -14.43 -37.31 -13.93
CA ALA A 61 -15.53 -37.89 -14.68
C ALA A 61 -15.03 -38.57 -15.97
N ASP A 62 -15.15 -39.89 -16.03
CA ASP A 62 -14.87 -40.66 -17.24
C ASP A 62 -15.90 -40.29 -18.33
N PRO A 63 -15.48 -39.83 -19.53
CA PRO A 63 -16.37 -39.27 -20.56
C PRO A 63 -17.50 -40.21 -21.02
N MET A 64 -17.38 -41.51 -20.74
CA MET A 64 -18.35 -42.54 -21.10
C MET A 64 -19.34 -42.92 -19.99
N VAL A 65 -19.07 -42.61 -18.71
CA VAL A 65 -19.85 -43.13 -17.56
C VAL A 65 -20.53 -42.02 -16.75
N ALA A 66 -20.00 -40.80 -16.77
CA ALA A 66 -20.57 -39.70 -16.02
C ALA A 66 -21.67 -38.97 -16.80
N GLY A 67 -22.93 -39.33 -16.55
CA GLY A 67 -24.09 -38.43 -16.72
C GLY A 67 -24.40 -37.93 -18.14
N GLY A 68 -23.89 -38.53 -19.21
CA GLY A 68 -24.19 -38.11 -20.58
C GLY A 68 -23.72 -36.68 -20.95
N PRO A 69 -23.73 -36.32 -22.24
CA PRO A 69 -23.21 -35.04 -22.73
C PRO A 69 -23.94 -33.82 -22.13
N GLY A 70 -25.20 -33.97 -21.75
CA GLY A 70 -26.00 -32.88 -21.17
C GLY A 70 -25.61 -32.50 -19.74
N GLU A 71 -25.17 -33.44 -18.89
CA GLU A 71 -24.77 -33.10 -17.51
C GLU A 71 -23.43 -32.38 -17.47
N ARG A 72 -22.48 -32.83 -18.30
CA ARG A 72 -21.19 -32.14 -18.47
C ARG A 72 -21.38 -30.71 -18.97
N GLU A 73 -22.26 -30.51 -19.95
CA GLU A 73 -22.56 -29.18 -20.47
C GLU A 73 -23.28 -28.29 -19.45
N ARG A 74 -24.12 -28.86 -18.57
CA ARG A 74 -24.70 -28.15 -17.43
C ARG A 74 -23.65 -27.73 -16.40
N GLN A 75 -22.71 -28.62 -16.07
CA GLN A 75 -21.61 -28.32 -15.15
C GLN A 75 -20.68 -27.22 -15.68
N ILE A 76 -20.38 -27.25 -16.98
CA ILE A 76 -19.60 -26.18 -17.65
C ILE A 76 -20.37 -24.85 -17.64
N ARG A 77 -21.67 -24.86 -17.95
CA ARG A 77 -22.51 -23.65 -17.88
C ARG A 77 -22.56 -23.08 -16.46
N ARG A 78 -22.78 -23.91 -15.44
CA ARG A 78 -22.77 -23.53 -14.03
C ARG A 78 -21.43 -22.93 -13.61
N TYR A 79 -20.31 -23.49 -14.07
CA TYR A 79 -18.99 -22.95 -13.82
C TYR A 79 -18.82 -21.54 -14.40
N HIS A 80 -19.32 -21.29 -15.62
CA HIS A 80 -19.30 -19.95 -16.22
C HIS A 80 -20.20 -18.95 -15.48
N GLU A 81 -21.38 -19.37 -15.01
CA GLU A 81 -22.25 -18.52 -14.16
C GLU A 81 -21.52 -18.11 -12.87
N LEU A 82 -20.86 -19.05 -12.19
CA LEU A 82 -20.09 -18.77 -10.98
C LEU A 82 -18.92 -17.82 -11.22
N LEU A 83 -18.27 -17.87 -12.39
CA LEU A 83 -17.21 -16.93 -12.75
C LEU A 83 -17.73 -15.49 -12.90
N GLU A 84 -18.92 -15.30 -13.47
CA GLU A 84 -19.53 -13.97 -13.56
C GLU A 84 -19.98 -13.47 -12.18
N GLU A 85 -20.61 -14.33 -11.36
CA GLU A 85 -20.95 -13.99 -9.97
C GLU A 85 -19.72 -13.63 -9.13
N GLN A 86 -18.61 -14.37 -9.31
CA GLN A 86 -17.33 -14.09 -8.64
C GLN A 86 -16.81 -12.69 -9.01
N ARG A 87 -16.86 -12.33 -10.30
CA ARG A 87 -16.45 -11.02 -10.80
C ARG A 87 -17.30 -9.89 -10.20
N GLU A 88 -18.61 -10.09 -10.09
CA GLU A 88 -19.52 -9.11 -9.49
C GLU A 88 -19.25 -8.92 -7.99
N LEU A 89 -19.02 -10.02 -7.25
CA LEU A 89 -18.67 -9.97 -5.84
C LEU A 89 -17.33 -9.26 -5.60
N GLU A 90 -16.32 -9.52 -6.45
CA GLU A 90 -15.02 -8.84 -6.41
C GLU A 90 -15.17 -7.34 -6.64
N LEU A 91 -15.95 -6.93 -7.65
CA LEU A 91 -16.20 -5.52 -7.95
C LEU A 91 -16.88 -4.80 -6.78
N GLN A 92 -17.87 -5.45 -6.15
CA GLN A 92 -18.55 -4.90 -4.97
C GLN A 92 -17.62 -4.81 -3.76
N TYR A 93 -16.78 -5.82 -3.53
CA TYR A 93 -15.81 -5.85 -2.45
C TYR A 93 -14.76 -4.74 -2.60
N ASP A 94 -14.21 -4.58 -3.81
CA ASP A 94 -13.24 -3.54 -4.13
C ASP A 94 -13.85 -2.14 -4.03
N GLY A 95 -15.10 -1.97 -4.46
CA GLY A 95 -15.84 -0.72 -4.31
C GLY A 95 -16.09 -0.31 -2.85
N GLN A 96 -16.19 -1.26 -1.92
CA GLN A 96 -16.41 -0.97 -0.49
C GLN A 96 -15.13 -0.56 0.25
N LYS A 97 -13.94 -0.96 -0.22
CA LYS A 97 -12.66 -0.68 0.48
C LYS A 97 -12.41 0.81 0.71
N PRO A 98 -12.55 1.72 -0.28
CA PRO A 98 -12.32 3.15 -0.07
C PRO A 98 -13.28 3.75 0.96
N LEU A 99 -14.55 3.31 0.96
CA LEU A 99 -15.56 3.79 1.90
C LEU A 99 -15.25 3.35 3.33
N ILE A 100 -14.87 2.07 3.53
CA ILE A 100 -14.44 1.55 4.82
C ILE A 100 -13.23 2.35 5.34
N HIS A 101 -12.22 2.59 4.48
CA HIS A 101 -11.04 3.38 4.85
C HIS A 101 -11.40 4.82 5.23
N LEU A 102 -12.30 5.47 4.49
CA LEU A 102 -12.74 6.83 4.80
C LEU A 102 -13.45 6.89 6.15
N VAL A 103 -14.44 6.01 6.38
CA VAL A 103 -15.18 5.96 7.65
C VAL A 103 -14.25 5.60 8.81
N ASP A 104 -13.31 4.67 8.62
CA ASP A 104 -12.30 4.30 9.62
C ASP A 104 -11.41 5.49 10.01
N ASN A 105 -10.98 6.28 9.02
CA ASN A 105 -10.23 7.51 9.26
C ASN A 105 -11.08 8.56 10.00
N MET A 106 -12.34 8.75 9.62
CA MET A 106 -13.25 9.68 10.32
C MET A 106 -13.53 9.26 11.77
N VAL A 107 -13.67 7.95 12.03
CA VAL A 107 -13.79 7.40 13.38
C VAL A 107 -12.51 7.64 14.18
N LYS A 108 -11.33 7.36 13.61
CA LYS A 108 -10.04 7.61 14.28
C LYS A 108 -9.88 9.08 14.63
N LEU A 109 -10.19 10.00 13.71
CA LEU A 109 -10.16 11.43 13.98
C LEU A 109 -11.15 11.79 15.09
N GLY A 110 -12.38 11.27 15.05
CA GLY A 110 -13.35 11.43 16.15
C GLY A 110 -12.81 10.96 17.49
N SER A 111 -12.14 9.81 17.58
CA SER A 111 -11.53 9.32 18.83
C SER A 111 -10.29 10.10 19.28
N LEU A 112 -9.56 10.73 18.35
CA LEU A 112 -8.38 11.54 18.65
C LEU A 112 -8.75 12.95 19.12
N TYR A 113 -9.77 13.56 18.51
CA TYR A 113 -10.21 14.91 18.82
C TYR A 113 -11.28 14.97 19.94
N ASN A 114 -12.11 13.93 20.09
CA ASN A 114 -13.16 13.88 21.13
C ASN A 114 -12.69 13.25 22.45
N ARG A 115 -11.38 13.03 22.59
CA ARG A 115 -10.71 12.57 23.83
C ARG A 115 -10.05 13.79 24.48
N PRO A 116 -10.80 14.75 25.06
CA PRO A 116 -11.41 14.53 26.38
C PRO A 116 -12.68 15.37 26.65
N ASN A 117 -13.81 14.72 26.94
CA ASN A 117 -14.85 15.33 27.80
C ASN A 117 -15.14 14.53 29.08
N ARG A 118 -14.43 13.41 29.29
CA ARG A 118 -14.56 12.57 30.48
C ARG A 118 -13.62 12.96 31.64
N ASP A 119 -12.54 13.68 31.34
CA ASP A 119 -11.58 14.14 32.36
C ASP A 119 -11.91 15.54 32.92
N LEU A 120 -13.01 16.17 32.46
CA LEU A 120 -13.52 17.43 33.02
C LEU A 120 -14.05 17.30 34.46
N ALA A 121 -14.05 16.10 35.03
CA ALA A 121 -14.27 15.92 36.47
C ALA A 121 -13.07 16.40 37.34
N THR A 122 -11.92 16.71 36.74
CA THR A 122 -10.72 17.17 37.45
C THR A 122 -10.14 18.45 36.85
N GLY A 123 -10.82 19.58 37.10
CA GLY A 123 -10.27 20.92 37.41
C GLY A 123 -9.02 21.51 36.73
N ALA A 124 -8.51 21.00 35.61
CA ALA A 124 -7.26 21.46 34.99
C ALA A 124 -7.44 21.91 33.53
N SER A 125 -8.36 22.84 33.28
CA SER A 125 -8.57 23.49 31.98
C SER A 125 -7.78 24.80 31.89
N GLY A 126 -6.47 24.69 31.61
CA GLY A 126 -5.62 25.83 31.26
C GLY A 126 -5.04 25.72 29.84
N PRO A 127 -4.70 26.84 29.17
CA PRO A 127 -4.14 26.86 27.81
C PRO A 127 -2.84 26.05 27.67
N ALA A 128 -2.07 25.87 28.76
CA ALA A 128 -0.89 25.03 28.79
C ALA A 128 -1.22 23.52 28.63
N ALA A 129 -2.32 23.03 29.21
CA ALA A 129 -2.74 21.63 29.07
C ALA A 129 -3.19 21.33 27.62
N GLN A 130 -3.86 22.30 26.99
CA GLN A 130 -4.28 22.20 25.59
C GLN A 130 -3.10 22.24 24.61
N ALA A 131 -2.07 23.06 24.89
CA ALA A 131 -0.83 23.08 24.11
C ALA A 131 -0.02 21.77 24.24
N ILE A 132 0.07 21.21 25.45
CA ILE A 132 0.73 19.91 25.69
C ILE A 132 -0.01 18.78 24.95
N GLN A 133 -1.34 18.82 24.92
CA GLN A 133 -2.14 17.85 24.19
C GLN A 133 -1.98 17.99 22.67
N SER A 134 -1.92 19.22 22.15
CA SER A 134 -1.68 19.50 20.73
C SER A 134 -0.29 19.01 20.28
N ASN A 135 0.75 19.24 21.10
CA ASN A 135 2.11 18.73 20.83
C ASN A 135 2.16 17.20 20.81
N ARG A 136 1.53 16.52 21.79
CA ARG A 136 1.44 15.05 21.79
C ARG A 136 0.70 14.48 20.58
N LEU A 137 -0.32 15.18 20.08
CA LEU A 137 -1.05 14.77 18.89
C LEU A 137 -0.20 14.94 17.62
N ARG A 138 0.53 16.05 17.50
CA ARG A 138 1.51 16.26 16.42
C ARG A 138 2.57 15.16 16.40
N GLU A 139 3.19 14.87 17.54
CA GLU A 139 4.21 13.81 17.66
C GLU A 139 3.66 12.44 17.24
N LYS A 140 2.41 12.12 17.59
CA LYS A 140 1.77 10.87 17.16
C LYS A 140 1.52 10.84 15.65
N ILE A 141 1.02 11.93 15.06
CA ILE A 141 0.80 12.02 13.61
C ILE A 141 2.13 11.86 12.88
N ASP A 142 3.17 12.56 13.32
CA ASP A 142 4.51 12.47 12.74
C ASP A 142 5.09 11.05 12.89
N PHE A 143 4.85 10.39 14.02
CA PHE A 143 5.24 9.00 14.23
C PHE A 143 4.52 8.03 13.29
N PHE A 144 3.21 8.19 13.11
CA PHE A 144 2.43 7.37 12.18
C PHE A 144 2.86 7.59 10.73
N HIS A 145 3.08 8.84 10.32
CA HIS A 145 3.63 9.16 8.99
C HIS A 145 4.98 8.50 8.78
N ARG A 146 5.92 8.62 9.73
CA ARG A 146 7.23 7.97 9.62
C ARG A 146 7.14 6.45 9.52
N ILE A 147 6.23 5.82 10.28
CA ILE A 147 6.02 4.37 10.18
C ILE A 147 5.45 4.00 8.81
N GLN A 148 4.47 4.76 8.32
CA GLN A 148 3.85 4.49 7.02
C GLN A 148 4.87 4.69 5.89
N GLU A 149 5.61 5.79 5.89
CA GLU A 149 6.70 6.04 4.94
C GLU A 149 7.71 4.89 4.94
N ARG A 150 8.18 4.45 6.13
CA ARG A 150 9.09 3.29 6.22
C ARG A 150 8.48 2.01 5.65
N ARG A 151 7.19 1.76 5.88
CA ARG A 151 6.52 0.58 5.30
C ARG A 151 6.44 0.66 3.79
N MET A 152 6.05 1.80 3.23
CA MET A 152 5.94 1.98 1.79
C MET A 152 7.31 1.81 1.12
N VAL A 153 8.36 2.40 1.68
CA VAL A 153 9.72 2.27 1.17
C VAL A 153 10.21 0.81 1.24
N GLU A 154 9.93 0.09 2.34
CA GLU A 154 10.31 -1.31 2.47
C GLU A 154 9.55 -2.22 1.50
N GLU A 155 8.27 -1.96 1.28
CA GLU A 155 7.44 -2.69 0.31
C GLU A 155 7.94 -2.47 -1.12
N GLU A 156 8.24 -1.22 -1.50
CA GLU A 156 8.84 -0.87 -2.79
C GLU A 156 10.20 -1.53 -2.96
N ARG A 157 11.06 -1.49 -1.93
CA ARG A 157 12.35 -2.19 -1.94
C ARG A 157 12.19 -3.68 -2.15
N ARG A 158 11.27 -4.32 -1.42
CA ARG A 158 11.01 -5.76 -1.52
C ARG A 158 10.47 -6.14 -2.90
N GLN A 159 9.61 -5.31 -3.48
CA GLN A 159 9.11 -5.52 -4.84
C GLN A 159 10.27 -5.43 -5.84
N TRP A 160 11.10 -4.39 -5.72
CA TRP A 160 12.27 -4.22 -6.57
C TRP A 160 13.25 -5.40 -6.47
N GLU A 161 13.55 -5.87 -5.25
CA GLU A 161 14.44 -7.03 -5.03
C GLU A 161 13.91 -8.31 -5.70
N LYS A 162 12.59 -8.54 -5.62
CA LYS A 162 11.94 -9.67 -6.29
C LYS A 162 12.04 -9.58 -7.81
N GLU A 163 11.74 -8.41 -8.38
CA GLU A 163 11.81 -8.18 -9.82
C GLU A 163 13.24 -8.35 -10.33
N ASN A 164 14.22 -7.79 -9.63
CA ASN A 164 15.63 -7.93 -9.97
C ASN A 164 16.12 -9.39 -9.85
N THR A 165 15.75 -10.10 -8.78
CA THR A 165 16.10 -11.52 -8.60
C THR A 165 15.49 -12.38 -9.70
N SER A 166 14.23 -12.11 -10.07
CA SER A 166 13.53 -12.80 -11.16
C SER A 166 14.23 -12.58 -12.50
N GLN A 167 14.65 -11.34 -12.81
CA GLN A 167 15.38 -11.04 -14.04
C GLN A 167 16.74 -11.76 -14.09
N GLN A 168 17.47 -11.83 -12.97
CA GLN A 168 18.73 -12.57 -12.88
C GLN A 168 18.52 -14.09 -13.03
N GLU A 169 17.42 -14.63 -12.49
CA GLU A 169 17.07 -16.04 -12.65
C GLU A 169 16.77 -16.38 -14.11
N ILE A 170 16.01 -15.52 -14.80
CA ILE A 170 15.75 -15.63 -16.24
C ILE A 170 17.08 -15.60 -17.03
N GLU A 171 18.01 -14.69 -16.70
CA GLU A 171 19.32 -14.63 -17.35
C GLU A 171 20.10 -15.96 -17.18
N ARG A 172 20.09 -16.53 -15.96
CA ARG A 172 20.75 -17.82 -15.66
C ARG A 172 20.11 -18.97 -16.43
N MET A 173 18.78 -19.02 -16.49
CA MET A 173 18.05 -20.06 -17.23
C MET A 173 18.36 -20.02 -18.72
N ILE A 174 18.34 -18.83 -19.34
CA ILE A 174 18.67 -18.66 -20.76
C ILE A 174 20.13 -19.04 -21.03
N THR A 175 21.05 -18.67 -20.13
CA THR A 175 22.47 -19.02 -20.26
C THR A 175 22.70 -20.53 -20.22
N SER A 176 22.07 -21.23 -19.26
CA SER A 176 22.13 -22.70 -19.16
C SER A 176 21.49 -23.39 -20.38
N ALA A 177 20.35 -22.88 -20.88
CA ALA A 177 19.73 -23.38 -22.09
C ALA A 177 20.62 -23.19 -23.33
N LEU A 178 21.30 -22.05 -23.44
CA LEU A 178 22.29 -21.79 -24.50
C LEU A 178 23.47 -22.75 -24.43
N GLU A 179 24.00 -23.01 -23.24
CA GLU A 179 25.07 -23.99 -23.04
C GLU A 179 24.63 -25.38 -23.46
N SER A 180 23.41 -25.80 -23.10
CA SER A 180 22.84 -27.08 -23.52
C SER A 180 22.66 -27.19 -25.04
N VAL A 181 22.17 -26.13 -25.70
CA VAL A 181 22.01 -26.10 -27.16
C VAL A 181 23.37 -26.15 -27.86
N LYS A 182 24.37 -25.41 -27.36
CA LYS A 182 25.74 -25.46 -27.89
C LYS A 182 26.36 -26.84 -27.75
N ALA A 183 26.17 -27.50 -26.61
CA ALA A 183 26.61 -28.88 -26.39
C ALA A 183 25.95 -29.85 -27.38
N LYS A 184 24.63 -29.73 -27.61
CA LYS A 184 23.91 -30.56 -28.61
C LYS A 184 24.38 -30.29 -30.03
N LEU A 185 24.68 -29.04 -30.37
CA LEU A 185 25.19 -28.65 -31.68
C LEU A 185 26.58 -29.23 -31.97
N LEU A 186 27.41 -29.45 -30.94
CA LEU A 186 28.71 -30.11 -31.07
C LEU A 186 28.59 -31.61 -31.41
N THR A 187 27.51 -32.26 -30.98
CA THR A 187 27.31 -33.71 -31.15
C THR A 187 26.38 -34.09 -32.31
N VAL A 188 25.64 -33.13 -32.87
CA VAL A 188 24.64 -33.39 -33.91
C VAL A 188 25.33 -33.69 -35.25
N VAL A 189 24.87 -34.75 -35.91
CA VAL A 189 25.41 -35.20 -37.21
C VAL A 189 24.47 -34.82 -38.35
N ASP A 190 23.16 -34.74 -38.10
CA ASP A 190 22.17 -34.35 -39.10
C ASP A 190 22.22 -32.84 -39.39
N PRO A 191 22.48 -32.42 -40.64
CA PRO A 191 22.52 -31.00 -41.02
C PRO A 191 21.18 -30.27 -40.84
N TYR A 192 20.03 -30.95 -40.97
CA TYR A 192 18.73 -30.31 -40.76
C TYR A 192 18.47 -30.02 -39.29
N GLU A 193 18.79 -30.97 -38.41
CA GLU A 193 18.73 -30.79 -36.96
C GLU A 193 19.74 -29.73 -36.47
N ALA A 194 20.94 -29.68 -37.06
CA ALA A 194 21.93 -28.65 -36.79
C ALA A 194 21.42 -27.25 -37.09
N GLU A 195 20.74 -27.05 -38.22
CA GLU A 195 20.18 -25.74 -38.60
C GLU A 195 19.02 -25.33 -37.67
N ARG A 196 18.20 -26.29 -37.23
CA ARG A 196 17.16 -26.06 -36.22
C ARG A 196 17.76 -25.63 -34.87
N LEU A 197 18.82 -26.29 -34.41
CA LEU A 197 19.53 -25.92 -33.16
C LEU A 197 20.20 -24.55 -33.28
N ARG A 198 20.78 -24.19 -34.43
CA ARG A 198 21.31 -22.84 -34.69
C ARG A 198 20.23 -21.76 -34.64
N ASN A 199 19.03 -22.06 -35.15
CA ASN A 199 17.88 -21.16 -35.02
C ASN A 199 17.45 -20.98 -33.57
N GLN A 200 17.44 -22.05 -32.77
CA GLN A 200 17.17 -21.96 -31.33
C GLN A 200 18.26 -21.16 -30.59
N GLN A 201 19.54 -21.38 -30.90
CA GLN A 201 20.65 -20.61 -30.36
C GLN A 201 20.48 -19.11 -30.65
N ARG A 202 20.19 -18.73 -31.90
CA ARG A 202 19.98 -17.31 -32.26
C ARG A 202 18.84 -16.65 -31.49
N LYS A 203 17.73 -17.36 -31.28
CA LYS A 203 16.59 -16.86 -30.49
C LYS A 203 16.99 -16.63 -29.03
N LEU A 204 17.60 -17.63 -28.40
CA LEU A 204 18.05 -17.53 -27.01
C LEU A 204 19.14 -16.45 -26.82
N GLU A 205 20.06 -16.27 -27.78
CA GLU A 205 21.04 -15.18 -27.76
C GLU A 205 20.39 -13.80 -27.92
N GLY A 206 19.27 -13.70 -28.62
CA GLY A 206 18.46 -12.48 -28.72
C GLY A 206 17.77 -12.16 -27.39
N GLU A 207 17.14 -13.16 -26.78
CA GLU A 207 16.48 -13.02 -25.48
C GLU A 207 17.49 -12.67 -24.37
N LEU A 208 18.67 -13.32 -24.36
CA LEU A 208 19.74 -12.99 -23.41
C LEU A 208 20.20 -11.53 -23.53
N ARG A 209 20.36 -11.04 -24.77
CA ARG A 209 20.70 -9.63 -25.01
C ARG A 209 19.62 -8.68 -24.52
N ASN A 210 18.35 -9.02 -24.70
CA ASN A 210 17.23 -8.22 -24.22
C ASN A 210 17.22 -8.15 -22.68
N VAL A 211 17.35 -9.29 -22.00
CA VAL A 211 17.38 -9.36 -20.52
C VAL A 211 18.55 -8.56 -19.96
N ARG A 212 19.76 -8.71 -20.54
CA ARG A 212 20.92 -7.91 -20.14
C ARG A 212 20.72 -6.41 -20.33
N THR A 213 20.06 -6.02 -21.42
CA THR A 213 19.72 -4.59 -21.66
C THR A 213 18.75 -4.06 -20.60
N GLN A 214 17.76 -4.87 -20.18
CA GLN A 214 16.85 -4.51 -19.11
C GLN A 214 17.56 -4.40 -17.75
N LEU A 215 18.46 -5.34 -17.43
CA LEU A 215 19.28 -5.30 -16.21
C LEU A 215 20.20 -4.08 -16.19
N LEU A 216 20.83 -3.74 -17.31
CA LEU A 216 21.64 -2.52 -17.44
C LEU A 216 20.80 -1.26 -17.24
N HIS A 217 19.60 -1.20 -17.83
CA HIS A 217 18.71 -0.07 -17.63
C HIS A 217 18.24 0.04 -16.17
N SER A 218 17.92 -1.09 -15.52
CA SER A 218 17.60 -1.15 -14.09
C SER A 218 18.77 -0.64 -13.23
N SER A 219 20.00 -1.09 -13.51
CA SER A 219 21.22 -0.62 -12.85
C SER A 219 21.43 0.88 -13.01
N LYS A 220 21.23 1.41 -14.22
CA LYS A 220 21.36 2.85 -14.49
C LYS A 220 20.32 3.68 -13.72
N ARG A 221 19.06 3.21 -13.68
CA ARG A 221 18.00 3.86 -12.91
C ARG A 221 18.31 3.88 -11.41
N LEU A 222 18.96 2.83 -10.90
CA LEU A 222 19.38 2.75 -9.50
C LEU A 222 20.49 3.77 -9.20
N GLU A 223 21.48 3.90 -10.09
CA GLU A 223 22.54 4.91 -9.97
C GLU A 223 21.95 6.34 -10.01
N GLU A 224 21.04 6.62 -10.94
CA GLU A 224 20.33 7.91 -11.01
C GLU A 224 19.56 8.19 -9.71
N ALA A 225 18.84 7.21 -9.17
CA ALA A 225 18.11 7.35 -7.91
C ALA A 225 19.05 7.60 -6.71
N GLU A 226 20.21 6.94 -6.66
CA GLU A 226 21.22 7.16 -5.61
C GLU A 226 21.80 8.58 -5.67
N THR A 227 22.07 9.10 -6.87
CA THR A 227 22.56 10.47 -7.03
C THR A 227 21.52 11.52 -6.63
N GLU A 228 20.24 11.32 -6.98
CA GLU A 228 19.18 12.23 -6.55
C GLU A 228 18.95 12.14 -5.05
N ASN A 229 19.05 10.94 -4.46
CA ASN A 229 18.96 10.77 -3.02
C ASN A 229 20.09 11.53 -2.29
N ALA A 230 21.33 11.42 -2.77
CA ALA A 230 22.45 12.19 -2.22
C ALA A 230 22.24 13.72 -2.35
N ARG A 231 21.63 14.17 -3.44
CA ARG A 231 21.27 15.58 -3.66
C ARG A 231 20.23 16.04 -2.64
N LEU A 232 19.17 15.26 -2.43
CA LEU A 232 18.11 15.55 -1.47
C LEU A 232 18.63 15.54 -0.03
N GLU A 233 19.50 14.59 0.34
CA GLU A 233 20.16 14.56 1.64
C GLU A 233 20.99 15.82 1.90
N HIS A 234 21.70 16.31 0.89
CA HIS A 234 22.44 17.56 0.98
C HIS A 234 21.51 18.78 1.16
N GLU A 235 20.47 18.90 0.35
CA GLU A 235 19.48 19.98 0.49
C GLU A 235 18.82 19.98 1.87
N LEU A 236 18.47 18.80 2.37
CA LEU A 236 17.87 18.62 3.69
C LEU A 236 18.85 19.01 4.82
N MET A 237 20.15 18.71 4.66
CA MET A 237 21.19 19.16 5.58
C MET A 237 21.31 20.69 5.60
N VAL A 238 21.32 21.33 4.43
CA VAL A 238 21.39 22.80 4.31
C VAL A 238 20.15 23.45 4.94
N LEU A 239 18.96 22.91 4.68
CA LEU A 239 17.72 23.39 5.30
C LEU A 239 17.75 23.25 6.82
N ARG A 240 18.20 22.11 7.35
CA ARG A 240 18.41 21.93 8.80
C ARG A 240 19.36 22.98 9.37
N GLN A 241 20.46 23.27 8.68
CA GLN A 241 21.41 24.29 9.10
C GLN A 241 20.80 25.70 9.10
N LYS A 242 20.01 26.04 8.07
CA LYS A 242 19.29 27.32 8.00
C LYS A 242 18.28 27.47 9.14
N VAL A 243 17.52 26.43 9.44
CA VAL A 243 16.55 26.42 10.56
C VAL A 243 17.28 26.60 11.90
N LEU A 244 18.37 25.87 12.14
CA LEU A 244 19.15 26.02 13.38
C LEU A 244 19.73 27.44 13.53
N ARG A 245 20.22 28.04 12.43
CA ARG A 245 20.67 29.44 12.44
C ARG A 245 19.52 30.39 12.76
N ALA A 246 18.38 30.25 12.10
CA ALA A 246 17.21 31.10 12.34
C ALA A 246 16.73 31.01 13.80
N LEU A 247 16.67 29.81 14.37
CA LEU A 247 16.35 29.60 15.78
C LEU A 247 17.36 30.29 16.70
N LYS A 248 18.67 30.13 16.44
CA LYS A 248 19.71 30.81 17.23
C LYS A 248 19.64 32.33 17.13
N HIS A 249 19.30 32.87 15.96
CA HIS A 249 19.08 34.31 15.80
C HIS A 249 17.85 34.78 16.59
N ALA A 250 16.75 34.03 16.56
CA ALA A 250 15.55 34.35 17.32
C ALA A 250 15.80 34.31 18.85
N THR A 251 16.55 33.33 19.35
CA THR A 251 16.89 33.27 20.78
C THR A 251 17.78 34.44 21.19
N ASN A 252 18.77 34.81 20.37
CA ASN A 252 19.65 35.93 20.67
C ASN A 252 18.91 37.27 20.71
N LEU A 253 17.94 37.48 19.81
CA LEU A 253 17.08 38.67 19.81
C LEU A 253 16.19 38.74 21.05
N GLN A 254 15.64 37.61 21.50
CA GLN A 254 14.90 37.55 22.76
C GLN A 254 15.78 37.90 23.97
N SER A 255 17.01 37.37 24.04
CA SER A 255 17.95 37.70 25.12
C SER A 255 18.32 39.18 25.13
N HIS A 256 18.53 39.80 23.95
CA HIS A 256 18.78 41.24 23.85
C HIS A 256 17.58 42.09 24.27
N ASN A 257 16.36 41.70 23.91
CA ASN A 257 15.15 42.41 24.32
C ASN A 257 14.90 42.33 25.84
N ILE A 258 15.22 41.19 26.47
CA ILE A 258 15.14 41.04 27.93
C ILE A 258 16.16 41.97 28.60
N ALA A 259 17.42 41.95 28.16
CA ALA A 259 18.46 42.83 28.70
C ALA A 259 18.17 44.32 28.51
N ALA A 260 17.57 44.71 27.37
CA ALA A 260 17.17 46.09 27.13
C ALA A 260 16.03 46.53 28.06
N LYS A 261 15.06 45.65 28.31
CA LYS A 261 13.96 45.91 29.22
C LYS A 261 14.44 46.03 30.67
N ASP A 262 15.32 45.15 31.11
CA ASP A 262 15.91 45.20 32.45
C ASP A 262 16.67 46.52 32.68
N LEU A 263 17.38 47.02 31.67
CA LEU A 263 18.08 48.31 31.72
C LEU A 263 17.12 49.51 31.78
N GLU A 264 16.00 49.43 31.06
CA GLU A 264 14.96 50.46 31.04
C GLU A 264 14.22 50.52 32.39
N ASP A 265 13.96 49.36 32.99
CA ASP A 265 13.38 49.23 34.33
C ASP A 265 14.33 49.79 35.41
N GLU A 266 15.64 49.52 35.33
CA GLU A 266 16.63 50.13 36.24
C GLU A 266 16.70 51.68 36.12
N LEU A 267 16.63 52.20 34.90
CA LEU A 267 16.63 53.65 34.66
C LEU A 267 15.35 54.33 35.17
N GLN A 268 14.20 53.66 35.08
CA GLN A 268 12.95 54.14 35.67
C GLN A 268 13.03 54.17 37.20
N VAL A 269 13.55 53.12 37.83
CA VAL A 269 13.71 53.07 39.29
C VAL A 269 14.62 54.20 39.77
N ARG A 270 15.72 54.49 39.06
CA ARG A 270 16.62 55.61 39.40
C ARG A 270 15.97 56.99 39.26
N LYS A 271 15.06 57.18 38.29
CA LYS A 271 14.31 58.44 38.12
C LYS A 271 13.27 58.68 39.22
N VAL A 272 12.74 57.63 39.82
CA VAL A 272 11.74 57.73 40.91
C VAL A 272 12.41 57.99 42.27
N MET A 273 13.69 57.63 42.41
CA MET A 273 14.49 57.80 43.63
C MET A 273 15.23 59.15 43.72
N ALA A 274 15.17 59.97 42.67
CA ALA A 274 15.80 61.30 42.59
C ALA A 274 14.74 62.41 42.64
#